data_AF-A0A0K8SK18-F1
#
_entry.id   AF-A0A0K8SK18-F1
#
_cell.length_a   1.000
_cell.length_b   1.000
_cell.length_c   1.000
_cell.angle_alpha   90.00
_cell.angle_beta   90.00
_cell.angle_gamma   90.00
#
_symmetry.space_group_name_H-M   'P 1'
#
loop_
_entity.id
_entity.type
_entity.pdbx_description
1 polymer ?
#
loop_
_entity_poly.entity_id
_entity_poly.type
_entity_poly.pdbx_seq_one_letter_code
_entity_poly.pdbx_strand_id
1 'polypeptide(L)'
;MVLAQPQKAVDLLLDKHPTALLQYVQDLLTTEAELKHVIAAVQSKADEEADHPEMGSKTFAELLDMILNHLARSLNCELFNLIVPQGKEFDCYKVRCRQAEHANHIKEMIMVSGHRLMATMNLKSFT
;
A
#
# COMPACT_ATOMS: atom_id res chain seq x y z
N MET A 1 -20.63 1.28 -16.73
CA MET A 1 -20.40 0.97 -15.31
C MET A 1 -19.04 0.29 -15.15
N VAL A 2 -17.95 1.06 -15.05
CA VAL A 2 -16.62 0.52 -14.72
C VAL A 2 -16.43 0.41 -13.21
N LEU A 3 -17.17 1.21 -12.43
CA LEU A 3 -17.22 1.19 -10.96
C LEU A 3 -17.80 -0.11 -10.34
N ALA A 4 -18.41 -0.99 -11.15
CA ALA A 4 -18.99 -2.24 -10.65
C ALA A 4 -18.05 -3.45 -10.84
N GLN A 5 -16.91 -3.29 -11.53
CA GLN A 5 -15.96 -4.36 -11.84
C GLN A 5 -14.51 -3.85 -11.68
N PRO A 6 -14.07 -3.57 -10.45
CA PRO A 6 -12.74 -3.01 -10.17
C PRO A 6 -11.60 -3.86 -10.74
N GLN A 7 -11.77 -5.18 -10.82
CA GLN A 7 -10.81 -6.09 -11.46
C GLN A 7 -10.58 -5.77 -12.96
N LYS A 8 -11.65 -5.54 -13.72
CA LYS A 8 -11.52 -5.19 -15.15
C LYS A 8 -10.96 -3.79 -15.36
N ALA A 9 -11.20 -2.88 -14.41
CA ALA A 9 -10.61 -1.55 -14.44
C ALA A 9 -9.09 -1.63 -14.24
N VAL A 10 -8.64 -2.49 -13.32
CA VAL A 10 -7.21 -2.77 -13.10
C VAL A 10 -6.57 -3.32 -14.37
N ASP A 11 -7.16 -4.32 -15.01
CA ASP A 11 -6.61 -4.92 -16.22
C ASP A 11 -6.52 -3.90 -17.37
N LEU A 12 -7.55 -3.05 -17.52
CA LEU A 12 -7.58 -1.99 -18.53
C LEU A 12 -6.54 -0.89 -18.27
N LEU A 13 -6.39 -0.48 -17.00
CA LEU A 13 -5.41 0.54 -16.61
C LEU A 13 -3.98 0.01 -16.77
N LEU A 14 -3.75 -1.26 -16.44
CA LEU A 14 -2.46 -1.90 -16.61
C LEU A 14 -2.03 -1.96 -18.09
N ASP A 15 -2.98 -2.22 -19.01
CA ASP A 15 -2.74 -2.29 -20.45
C ASP A 15 -2.61 -0.90 -21.12
N LYS A 16 -3.42 0.09 -20.71
CA LYS A 16 -3.52 1.38 -21.39
C LYS A 16 -2.75 2.51 -20.72
N HIS A 17 -2.73 2.54 -19.38
CA HIS A 17 -2.23 3.65 -18.58
C HIS A 17 -1.63 3.18 -17.24
N PRO A 18 -0.48 2.47 -17.25
CA PRO A 18 0.10 1.86 -16.05
C PRO A 18 0.44 2.87 -14.95
N THR A 19 0.77 4.11 -15.31
CA THR A 19 1.03 5.20 -14.35
C THR A 19 -0.22 5.65 -13.59
N ALA A 20 -1.41 5.49 -14.16
CA ALA A 20 -2.68 5.83 -13.50
C ALA A 20 -3.13 4.74 -12.52
N LEU A 21 -2.58 3.52 -12.61
CA LEU A 21 -2.93 2.41 -11.73
C LEU A 21 -2.59 2.71 -10.27
N LEU A 22 -1.44 3.35 -10.01
CA LEU A 22 -1.05 3.71 -8.63
C LEU A 22 -2.10 4.62 -7.99
N GLN A 23 -2.54 5.66 -8.68
CA GLN A 23 -3.57 6.58 -8.19
C GLN A 23 -4.90 5.85 -7.95
N TYR A 24 -5.28 4.96 -8.87
CA TYR A 24 -6.50 4.17 -8.73
C TYR A 24 -6.47 3.24 -7.50
N VAL A 25 -5.32 2.62 -7.23
CA VAL A 25 -5.13 1.80 -6.02
C VAL A 25 -5.24 2.65 -4.75
N GLN A 26 -4.68 3.87 -4.76
CA GLN A 26 -4.70 4.78 -3.62
C GLN A 26 -6.11 5.29 -3.29
N ASP A 27 -6.89 5.62 -4.31
CA ASP A 27 -8.15 6.33 -4.12
C ASP A 27 -9.37 5.41 -4.01
N LEU A 28 -9.35 4.23 -4.64
CA LEU A 28 -10.54 3.41 -4.84
C LEU A 28 -10.49 1.99 -4.25
N LEU A 29 -9.31 1.39 -4.12
CA LEU A 29 -9.23 -0.02 -3.71
C LEU A 29 -9.07 -0.14 -2.21
N THR A 30 -9.99 -0.87 -1.59
CA THR A 30 -10.05 -0.99 -0.12
C THR A 30 -10.23 -2.42 0.35
N THR A 31 -10.67 -3.33 -0.53
CA THR A 31 -10.92 -4.72 -0.15
C THR A 31 -9.70 -5.60 -0.39
N GLU A 32 -9.56 -6.63 0.45
CA GLU A 32 -8.49 -7.62 0.34
C GLU A 32 -8.42 -8.26 -1.05
N ALA A 33 -9.57 -8.64 -1.62
CA ALA A 33 -9.66 -9.31 -2.91
C ALA A 33 -9.21 -8.40 -4.07
N GLU A 34 -9.55 -7.11 -4.02
CA GLU A 34 -9.11 -6.13 -5.01
C GLU A 34 -7.60 -5.90 -4.95
N LEU A 35 -7.06 -5.74 -3.75
CA LEU A 35 -5.63 -5.53 -3.54
C LEU A 35 -4.81 -6.74 -3.98
N LYS A 36 -5.27 -7.96 -3.68
CA LYS A 36 -4.68 -9.20 -4.18
C LYS A 36 -4.70 -9.27 -5.70
N HIS A 37 -5.81 -8.89 -6.34
CA HIS A 37 -5.93 -8.89 -7.80
C HIS A 37 -4.92 -7.94 -8.44
N VAL A 38 -4.76 -6.72 -7.90
CA VAL A 38 -3.76 -5.77 -8.43
C VAL A 38 -2.34 -6.29 -8.31
N ILE A 39 -1.96 -6.79 -7.13
CA ILE A 39 -0.61 -7.31 -6.91
C ILE A 39 -0.33 -8.44 -7.91
N ALA A 40 -1.26 -9.39 -8.05
CA ALA A 40 -1.12 -10.51 -8.99
C ALA A 40 -1.06 -10.05 -10.45
N ALA A 41 -1.90 -9.11 -10.86
CA ALA A 41 -1.95 -8.61 -12.24
C ALA A 41 -0.65 -7.86 -12.62
N VAL A 42 -0.18 -6.97 -11.74
CA VAL A 42 1.07 -6.21 -11.97
C VAL A 42 2.27 -7.14 -11.93
N GLN A 43 2.30 -8.12 -11.02
CA GLN A 43 3.37 -9.11 -10.96
C GLN A 43 3.43 -9.96 -12.23
N SER A 44 2.28 -10.46 -12.72
CA SER A 44 2.23 -11.21 -13.98
C SER A 44 2.80 -10.40 -15.15
N LYS A 45 2.52 -9.09 -15.22
CA LYS A 45 3.10 -8.21 -16.25
C LYS A 45 4.57 -7.93 -16.06
N ALA A 46 5.04 -7.83 -14.81
CA ALA A 46 6.46 -7.67 -14.51
C ALA A 46 7.26 -8.94 -14.88
N ASP A 47 6.68 -10.13 -14.65
CA ASP A 47 7.29 -11.41 -15.02
C ASP A 47 7.34 -11.57 -16.55
N GLU A 48 6.25 -11.22 -17.28
CA GLU A 48 6.24 -11.17 -18.75
C GLU A 48 7.30 -10.20 -19.32
N GLU A 49 7.51 -9.05 -18.67
CA GLU A 49 8.54 -8.07 -19.06
C GLU A 49 9.96 -8.61 -18.78
N ALA A 50 10.14 -9.38 -17.70
CA ALA A 50 11.42 -10.00 -17.37
C ALA A 50 11.81 -11.10 -18.38
N ASP A 51 10.83 -11.85 -18.89
CA ASP A 51 11.03 -12.89 -19.92
C ASP A 51 11.32 -12.31 -21.32
N HIS A 52 10.93 -11.04 -21.57
CA HIS A 52 11.17 -10.32 -22.82
C HIS A 52 12.05 -9.07 -22.64
N PRO A 53 13.35 -9.23 -22.32
CA PRO A 53 14.26 -8.13 -22.00
C PRO A 53 14.51 -7.15 -23.17
N GLU A 54 14.12 -7.51 -24.41
CA GLU A 54 14.22 -6.66 -25.59
C GLU A 54 13.29 -5.43 -25.55
N MET A 55 12.28 -5.43 -24.67
CA MET A 55 11.35 -4.31 -24.48
C MET A 55 11.85 -3.24 -23.51
N GLY A 56 12.99 -3.47 -22.85
CA GLY A 56 13.90 -2.44 -22.34
C GLY A 56 13.43 -1.55 -21.19
N SER A 57 12.25 -1.75 -20.59
CA SER A 57 11.66 -0.70 -19.75
C SER A 57 11.44 -0.98 -18.26
N LYS A 58 11.64 -2.15 -17.64
CA LYS A 58 11.37 -2.44 -16.19
C LYS A 58 10.18 -1.69 -15.53
N THR A 59 9.18 -1.29 -16.30
CA THR A 59 8.22 -0.26 -15.88
C THR A 59 7.18 -0.87 -14.95
N PHE A 60 6.87 -2.15 -15.16
CA PHE A 60 5.94 -2.88 -14.30
C PHE A 60 6.58 -3.31 -12.98
N ALA A 61 7.89 -3.59 -12.98
CA ALA A 61 8.63 -3.88 -11.74
C ALA A 61 8.71 -2.64 -10.83
N GLU A 62 8.99 -1.46 -11.40
CA GLU A 62 8.97 -0.20 -10.65
C GLU A 62 7.56 0.14 -10.16
N LEU A 63 6.53 -0.11 -10.99
CA LEU A 63 5.14 0.08 -10.60
C LEU A 63 4.74 -0.84 -9.44
N LEU A 64 5.14 -2.11 -9.47
CA LEU A 64 4.90 -3.06 -8.39
C LEU A 64 5.56 -2.59 -7.08
N ASP A 65 6.82 -2.13 -7.14
CA ASP A 65 7.51 -1.59 -5.98
C ASP A 65 6.78 -0.37 -5.40
N MET A 66 6.32 0.55 -6.25
CA MET A 66 5.55 1.73 -5.82
C MET A 66 4.23 1.32 -5.13
N ILE A 67 3.49 0.38 -5.71
CA ILE A 67 2.23 -0.12 -5.15
C ILE A 67 2.48 -0.79 -3.80
N LEU A 68 3.44 -1.71 -3.70
CA LEU A 68 3.75 -2.42 -2.46
C LEU A 68 4.25 -1.46 -1.37
N ASN A 69 5.05 -0.45 -1.72
CA ASN A 69 5.49 0.59 -0.79
C ASN A 69 4.34 1.44 -0.27
N HIS A 70 3.39 1.80 -1.14
CA HIS A 70 2.20 2.52 -0.72
C HIS A 70 1.39 1.67 0.27
N LEU A 71 1.08 0.44 -0.10
CA LEU A 71 0.28 -0.47 0.73
C LEU A 71 0.94 -0.75 2.08
N ALA A 72 2.28 -0.89 2.12
CA ALA A 72 3.02 -1.08 3.36
C ALA A 72 2.89 0.11 4.31
N ARG A 73 2.72 1.33 3.79
CA ARG A 73 2.59 2.55 4.60
C ARG A 73 1.16 2.87 5.00
N SER A 74 0.19 2.44 4.20
CA SER A 74 -1.23 2.78 4.39
C SER A 74 -2.01 1.73 5.17
N LEU A 75 -1.62 0.45 5.08
CA LEU A 75 -2.33 -0.66 5.72
C LEU A 75 -1.67 -1.07 7.05
N ASN A 76 -2.45 -1.75 7.89
CA ASN A 76 -1.90 -2.46 9.05
C ASN A 76 -1.17 -3.74 8.62
N CYS A 77 -0.28 -4.24 9.48
CA CYS A 77 0.51 -5.43 9.19
C CYS A 77 -0.33 -6.69 8.96
N GLU A 78 -1.49 -6.82 9.63
CA GLU A 78 -2.35 -8.01 9.49
C GLU A 78 -2.90 -8.13 8.07
N LEU A 79 -3.55 -7.09 7.58
CA LEU A 79 -4.10 -7.04 6.23
C LEU A 79 -3.00 -7.08 5.18
N PHE A 80 -1.89 -6.37 5.41
CA PHE A 80 -0.75 -6.38 4.50
C PHE A 80 -0.14 -7.77 4.33
N ASN A 81 0.04 -8.52 5.42
CA ASN A 81 0.56 -9.89 5.36
C ASN A 81 -0.42 -10.87 4.71
N LEU A 82 -1.73 -10.57 4.72
CA LEU A 82 -2.75 -11.39 4.10
C LEU A 82 -2.81 -11.21 2.57
N ILE A 83 -2.58 -9.99 2.08
CA ILE A 83 -2.65 -9.66 0.65
C ILE A 83 -1.35 -9.88 -0.11
N VAL A 84 -0.20 -9.73 0.55
CA VAL A 84 1.11 -9.86 -0.11
C VAL A 84 1.49 -11.34 -0.21
N PRO A 85 1.95 -11.81 -1.39
CA PRO A 85 2.42 -13.18 -1.55
C PRO A 85 3.53 -13.58 -0.55
N GLN A 86 3.67 -14.89 -0.34
CA GLN A 86 4.80 -15.42 0.40
C GLN A 86 6.02 -15.50 -0.52
N GLY A 87 7.14 -14.91 -0.10
CA GLY A 87 8.37 -14.89 -0.87
C GLY A 87 9.40 -13.99 -0.17
N LYS A 88 10.69 -14.35 -0.30
CA LYS A 88 11.79 -13.56 0.31
C LYS A 88 11.90 -12.18 -0.34
N GLU A 89 11.54 -12.09 -1.60
CA GLU A 89 11.46 -10.86 -2.38
C GLU A 89 10.47 -9.85 -1.79
N PHE A 90 9.48 -10.30 -1.01
CA PHE A 90 8.48 -9.43 -0.39
C PHE A 90 8.79 -9.06 1.08
N ASP A 91 9.79 -9.68 1.69
CA ASP A 91 10.10 -9.49 3.12
C ASP A 91 10.48 -8.05 3.44
N CYS A 92 11.13 -7.35 2.49
CA CYS A 92 11.50 -5.95 2.67
C CYS A 92 10.26 -5.06 2.86
N TYR A 93 9.15 -5.33 2.16
CA TYR A 93 7.91 -4.57 2.30
C TYR A 93 7.19 -4.91 3.61
N LYS A 94 7.25 -6.17 4.07
CA LYS A 94 6.71 -6.56 5.38
C LYS A 94 7.47 -5.90 6.53
N VAL A 95 8.79 -5.73 6.40
CA VAL A 95 9.59 -4.94 7.34
C VAL A 95 9.18 -3.47 7.30
N ARG A 96 9.03 -2.87 6.11
CA ARG A 96 8.55 -1.49 5.97
C ARG A 96 7.17 -1.29 6.59
N CYS A 97 6.25 -2.24 6.42
CA CYS A 97 4.92 -2.18 7.02
C CYS A 97 4.97 -2.15 8.55
N ARG A 98 5.78 -3.04 9.15
CA ARG A 98 6.02 -3.02 10.61
C ARG A 98 6.62 -1.71 11.09
N GLN A 99 7.56 -1.14 10.34
CA GLN A 99 8.15 0.16 10.68
C GLN A 99 7.13 1.30 10.61
N ALA A 100 6.27 1.30 9.58
CA ALA A 100 5.20 2.30 9.42
C ALA A 100 4.17 2.20 10.55
N GLU A 101 3.72 1.00 10.89
CA GLU A 101 2.80 0.77 12.01
C GLU A 101 3.39 1.20 13.35
N HIS A 102 4.65 0.83 13.61
CA HIS A 102 5.36 1.26 14.82
C HIS A 102 5.51 2.79 14.91
N ALA A 103 5.81 3.46 13.79
CA ALA A 103 5.89 4.92 13.74
C ALA A 103 4.53 5.58 14.00
N ASN A 104 3.44 5.02 13.46
CA ASN A 104 2.08 5.49 13.72
C ASN A 104 1.70 5.31 15.21
N HIS A 105 2.04 4.18 15.81
CA HIS A 105 1.81 3.95 17.23
C HIS A 105 2.55 4.95 18.12
N ILE A 106 3.83 5.25 17.81
CA ILE A 106 4.59 6.30 18.51
C ILE A 106 3.90 7.66 18.39
N LYS A 107 3.47 8.02 17.17
CA LYS A 107 2.77 9.28 16.91
C LYS A 107 1.50 9.41 17.75
N GLU A 108 0.72 8.35 17.86
CA GLU A 108 -0.47 8.30 18.71
C GLU A 108 -0.13 8.46 20.20
N MET A 109 0.89 7.75 20.69
CA MET A 109 1.34 7.89 22.07
C MET A 109 1.77 9.33 22.40
N ILE A 110 2.46 9.99 21.47
CA ILE A 110 2.85 11.40 21.61
C ILE A 110 1.62 12.29 21.69
N MET A 111 0.65 12.11 20.78
CA MET A 111 -0.59 12.90 20.79
C MET A 111 -1.38 12.70 22.09
N VAL A 112 -1.62 11.45 22.51
CA VAL A 112 -2.36 11.13 23.74
C VAL A 112 -1.66 11.74 24.96
N SER A 113 -0.33 11.62 25.02
CA SER A 113 0.45 12.20 26.12
C SER A 113 0.36 13.73 26.12
N GLY A 114 0.45 14.37 24.96
CA GLY A 114 0.26 15.80 24.79
C GLY A 114 -1.12 16.27 25.25
N HIS A 115 -2.18 15.57 24.82
CA HIS A 115 -3.54 15.85 25.27
C HIS A 115 -3.70 15.71 26.80
N ARG A 116 -3.12 14.67 27.41
CA ARG A 116 -3.15 14.49 28.87
C ARG A 116 -2.42 15.62 29.61
N LEU A 117 -1.26 16.05 29.12
CA LEU A 117 -0.52 17.19 29.69
C LEU A 117 -1.36 18.48 29.63
N MET A 118 -1.93 18.80 28.46
CA MET A 118 -2.78 19.99 28.30
C MET A 118 -4.02 19.94 29.21
N ALA A 119 -4.69 18.79 29.32
CA ALA A 119 -5.85 18.62 30.18
C ALA A 119 -5.51 18.83 31.67
N THR A 120 -4.40 18.26 32.14
CA THR A 120 -3.93 18.40 33.53
C THR A 120 -3.42 19.80 33.87
N MET A 121 -2.84 20.52 32.91
CA MET A 121 -2.46 21.92 33.09
C MET A 121 -3.69 22.84 33.15
N ASN A 122 -4.70 22.64 32.28
CA ASN A 122 -5.95 23.40 32.32
C ASN A 122 -6.77 23.16 33.61
N LEU A 123 -6.62 22.00 34.26
CA LEU A 123 -7.25 21.71 35.55
C LEU A 123 -6.56 22.42 36.73
N LYS A 124 -5.28 22.79 36.61
CA LYS A 124 -4.51 23.49 37.66
C LYS A 124 -4.62 25.01 37.61
N SER A 125 -5.21 25.58 36.57
CA SER A 125 -5.39 27.04 36.45
C SER A 125 -6.71 27.58 37.04
N PHE A 126 -7.54 26.71 37.65
CA PHE A 126 -8.86 27.08 38.21
C PHE A 126 -9.03 26.74 39.72
N THR A 127 -7.92 26.50 40.44
CA THR A 127 -7.88 26.36 41.90
C THR A 127 -6.77 27.21 42.47
#